data_AF-A0A2E7PW02-F1
#
_entry.id   AF-A0A2E7PW02-F1
#
_cell.length_a   1.000
_cell.length_b   1.000
_cell.length_c   1.000
_cell.angle_alpha   90.00
_cell.angle_beta   90.00
_cell.angle_gamma   90.00
#
_symmetry.space_group_name_H-M   'P 1'
#
loop_
_entity.id
_entity.type
_entity.pdbx_description
1 polymer ?
#
loop_
_entity_poly.entity_id
_entity_poly.type
_entity_poly.pdbx_seq_one_letter_code
_entity_poly.pdbx_strand_id
1 'polypeptide(L)' 'MRKLTDEEKQRRVDHFRRVIKYRSWFGWVFTVVGGTLFGVGLQNSQNPLIMINGVLFFGYGLFMVRQTKRARKSLDRGEC' A
#
# COMPACT_ATOMS: atom_id res chain seq x y z
N MET A 1 -8.42 -5.30 32.22
CA MET A 1 -8.57 -5.40 30.75
C MET A 1 -9.57 -6.48 30.42
N ARG A 2 -10.64 -6.18 29.66
CA ARG A 2 -11.62 -7.18 29.21
C ARG A 2 -10.94 -8.13 28.21
N LYS A 3 -10.94 -9.44 28.48
CA LYS A 3 -10.49 -10.45 27.51
C LYS A 3 -11.49 -10.45 26.35
N LEU A 4 -10.99 -10.26 25.14
CA LEU A 4 -11.79 -10.36 23.92
C LEU A 4 -12.23 -11.80 23.73
N THR A 5 -13.51 -12.00 23.42
CA THR A 5 -14.03 -13.29 22.96
C THR A 5 -13.39 -13.64 21.61
N ASP A 6 -13.34 -14.93 21.28
CA ASP A 6 -12.68 -15.36 20.05
C ASP A 6 -13.41 -14.85 18.79
N GLU A 7 -14.73 -14.65 18.86
CA GLU A 7 -15.50 -13.98 17.80
C GLU A 7 -15.09 -12.52 17.59
N GLU A 8 -14.86 -11.76 18.67
CA GLU A 8 -14.41 -10.36 18.58
C GLU A 8 -12.99 -10.28 17.98
N LYS A 9 -12.12 -11.25 18.29
CA LYS A 9 -10.78 -11.34 17.68
C LYS A 9 -10.87 -11.63 16.19
N GLN A 10 -11.68 -12.61 15.77
CA GLN A 10 -11.85 -12.96 14.36
C GLN A 10 -12.38 -11.78 13.55
N ARG A 11 -13.39 -11.05 14.06
CA ARG A 11 -13.90 -9.83 13.39
C ARG A 11 -12.83 -8.77 13.18
N ARG A 12 -11.91 -8.59 14.15
CA ARG A 12 -10.78 -7.66 14.02
C ARG A 12 -9.78 -8.12 12.95
N VAL A 13 -9.48 -9.41 12.90
CA VAL A 13 -8.59 -10.00 11.87
C VAL A 13 -9.19 -9.81 10.48
N ASP A 14 -10.49 -10.07 10.30
CA ASP A 14 -11.18 -9.90 9.02
C ASP A 14 -11.26 -8.44 8.59
N HIS A 15 -11.52 -7.53 9.53
CA HIS A 15 -11.47 -6.11 9.27
C HIS A 15 -10.07 -5.69 8.83
N PHE A 16 -9.03 -6.11 9.55
CA PHE A 16 -7.64 -5.81 9.22
C PHE A 16 -7.26 -6.38 7.84
N ARG A 17 -7.64 -7.62 7.52
CA ARG A 17 -7.47 -8.23 6.19
C ARG A 17 -8.11 -7.40 5.07
N ARG A 18 -9.30 -6.84 5.29
CA ARG A 18 -9.92 -5.93 4.32
C ARG A 18 -9.13 -4.65 4.15
N VAL A 19 -8.73 -4.00 5.25
CA VAL A 19 -7.97 -2.75 5.19
C VAL A 19 -6.63 -2.92 4.47
N ILE A 20 -5.86 -3.97 4.78
CA ILE A 20 -4.57 -4.21 4.10
C ILE A 20 -4.74 -4.54 2.62
N LYS A 21 -5.86 -5.19 2.22
CA LYS A 21 -6.17 -5.47 0.82
C LYS A 21 -6.40 -4.18 0.05
N TYR A 22 -7.25 -3.29 0.56
CA TYR A 22 -7.48 -1.98 -0.06
C TYR A 22 -6.20 -1.15 -0.12
N ARG A 23 -5.40 -1.13 0.95
CA ARG A 23 -4.11 -0.41 0.95
C ARG A 23 -3.13 -0.94 -0.08
N SER A 24 -3.12 -2.25 -0.33
CA SER A 24 -2.32 -2.86 -1.39
C SER A 24 -2.81 -2.46 -2.78
N TRP A 25 -4.13 -2.44 -2.97
CA TRP A 25 -4.75 -2.00 -4.23
C TRP A 25 -4.44 -0.52 -4.52
N PHE A 26 -4.61 0.37 -3.54
CA PHE A 26 -4.18 1.76 -3.65
C PHE A 26 -2.67 1.86 -3.93
N GLY A 27 -1.85 1.05 -3.27
CA GLY A 27 -0.41 0.95 -3.56
C GLY A 27 -0.12 0.74 -5.05
N TRP A 28 -0.79 -0.22 -5.68
CA TRP A 28 -0.66 -0.44 -7.12
C TRP A 28 -1.16 0.73 -7.97
N VAL A 29 -2.27 1.36 -7.61
CA VAL A 29 -2.78 2.57 -8.30
C VAL A 29 -1.73 3.69 -8.25
N PHE A 30 -1.18 3.98 -7.07
CA PHE A 30 -0.13 4.99 -6.88
C PHE A 30 1.15 4.64 -7.66
N THR A 31 1.52 3.36 -7.74
CA THR A 31 2.64 2.90 -8.55
C THR A 31 2.40 3.18 -10.04
N VAL A 32 1.24 2.83 -10.58
CA VAL A 32 0.93 3.07 -12.00
C VAL A 32 0.90 4.56 -12.31
N VAL A 33 0.15 5.35 -11.53
CA VAL A 33 0.04 6.82 -11.71
C VAL A 33 1.41 7.49 -11.61
N GLY A 34 2.21 7.13 -10.60
CA GLY A 34 3.56 7.66 -10.42
C GLY A 34 4.48 7.33 -11.60
N GLY A 35 4.42 6.10 -12.11
CA GLY A 35 5.18 5.68 -13.30
C GLY A 35 4.79 6.48 -14.55
N THR A 36 3.49 6.71 -14.77
CA THR A 36 3.01 7.54 -15.88
C THR A 36 3.47 8.99 -15.75
N LEU A 37 3.32 9.60 -14.57
CA LEU A 37 3.77 10.98 -14.32
C LEU A 37 5.29 11.13 -14.52
N PHE A 38 6.06 10.15 -14.05
CA PHE A 38 7.50 10.13 -14.27
C PHE A 38 7.86 10.07 -15.75
N GLY A 39 7.21 9.18 -16.52
CA GLY A 39 7.41 9.07 -17.96
C GLY A 39 7.07 10.35 -18.73
N VAL A 40 5.95 11.00 -18.39
CA VAL A 40 5.58 12.31 -18.96
C VAL A 40 6.60 13.38 -18.57
N GLY A 41 7.08 13.38 -17.33
CA GLY A 41 8.11 14.32 -16.86
C GLY A 41 9.44 14.19 -17.58
N LEU A 42 9.85 12.96 -17.96
CA LEU A 42 11.06 12.73 -18.75
C LEU A 42 10.95 13.28 -20.18
N GLN A 43 9.75 13.25 -20.77
CA GLN A 43 9.51 13.80 -22.11
C GLN A 43 9.34 15.32 -22.10
N ASN A 44 8.99 15.90 -20.95
CA ASN A 44 8.66 17.31 -20.82
C ASN A 44 9.52 17.97 -19.71
N SER A 45 10.79 18.19 -20.04
CA SER A 45 11.84 18.70 -19.12
C SER A 45 11.56 20.09 -18.53
N GLN A 46 10.54 20.80 -19.01
CA GLN A 46 10.14 22.12 -18.53
C GLN A 46 9.55 22.09 -17.11
N ASN A 47 9.09 20.93 -16.62
CA ASN A 47 8.48 20.84 -15.29
C ASN A 47 9.03 19.67 -14.45
N PRO A 48 10.22 19.83 -13.84
CA PRO A 48 10.86 18.79 -13.03
C PRO A 48 10.05 18.36 -11.79
N LEU A 49 9.10 19.19 -11.32
CA LEU A 49 8.19 18.83 -10.23
C LEU A 49 7.29 17.63 -10.59
N ILE A 50 6.87 17.51 -11.86
CA ILE A 50 6.05 16.38 -12.32
C ILE A 50 6.86 15.08 -12.23
N MET A 51 8.13 15.14 -12.64
CA MET A 51 9.05 14.00 -12.57
C MET A 51 9.28 13.57 -11.12
N ILE A 52 9.58 14.51 -10.21
CA ILE A 52 9.80 14.23 -8.79
C ILE A 52 8.54 13.62 -8.14
N ASN A 53 7.38 14.21 -8.38
CA ASN A 53 6.11 13.65 -7.90
C ASN A 53 5.85 12.24 -8.45
N GLY A 54 6.17 12.01 -9.72
CA GLY A 54 6.09 10.68 -10.34
C GLY A 54 6.93 9.64 -9.60
N VAL A 55 8.21 9.93 -9.33
CA VAL A 55 9.10 9.04 -8.55
C VAL A 55 8.56 8.82 -7.13
N LEU A 56 8.11 9.88 -6.47
CA LEU A 56 7.59 9.81 -5.10
C LEU A 56 6.34 8.93 -5.02
N PHE A 57 5.36 9.14 -5.89
CA PHE A 57 4.15 8.31 -5.95
C PHE A 57 4.47 6.86 -6.34
N PHE A 58 5.39 6.66 -7.28
CA PHE A 58 5.81 5.34 -7.70
C PHE A 58 6.44 4.55 -6.54
N GLY A 59 7.45 5.14 -5.90
CA GLY A 59 8.17 4.55 -4.78
C GLY A 59 7.28 4.32 -3.57
N TYR A 60 6.43 5.30 -3.23
CA TYR A 60 5.49 5.16 -2.12
C TYR A 60 4.43 4.08 -2.38
N GLY A 61 3.92 3.97 -3.62
CA GLY A 61 3.01 2.89 -4.02
C GLY A 61 3.64 1.51 -3.81
N LEU A 62 4.89 1.32 -4.27
CA LEU A 62 5.63 0.07 -4.09
C LEU A 62 5.89 -0.24 -2.61
N PHE A 63 6.20 0.78 -1.81
CA PHE A 63 6.37 0.66 -0.38
C PHE A 63 5.07 0.19 0.30
N MET A 64 3.91 0.74 -0.07
CA MET A 64 2.61 0.29 0.43
C MET A 64 2.32 -1.17 0.06
N VAL A 65 2.61 -1.57 -1.18
CA VAL A 65 2.45 -2.98 -1.61
C VAL A 65 3.36 -3.92 -0.82
N ARG A 66 4.63 -3.54 -0.60
CA ARG A 66 5.57 -4.35 0.22
C ARG A 66 5.11 -4.47 1.67
N GLN A 67 4.73 -3.37 2.30
CA GLN A 67 4.25 -3.37 3.68
C GLN A 67 3.00 -4.25 3.85
N THR A 68 2.04 -4.13 2.95
CA THR A 68 0.80 -4.93 3.00
C THR A 68 1.04 -6.40 2.76
N LYS A 69 1.95 -6.78 1.83
CA LYS A 69 2.38 -8.17 1.66
C LYS A 69 3.05 -8.73 2.91
N ARG A 70 3.92 -7.96 3.57
CA ARG A 70 4.59 -8.38 4.81
C ARG A 70 3.59 -8.55 5.96
N ALA A 71 2.68 -7.60 6.15
CA ALA A 71 1.62 -7.67 7.16
C ALA A 71 0.71 -8.89 6.94
N ARG A 72 0.29 -9.14 5.69
CA ARG A 72 -0.52 -10.32 5.36
C ARG A 72 0.20 -11.63 5.65
N LYS A 73 1.48 -11.73 5.31
CA LYS A 73 2.30 -12.91 5.58
C LYS A 73 2.51 -13.18 7.08
N SER A 74 2.51 -12.15 7.92
CA SER A 74 2.60 -12.29 9.37
C SER A 74 1.27 -12.78 9.96
N LEU A 75 0.14 -12.23 9.50
CA LEU A 75 -1.20 -12.74 9.87
C LEU A 75 -1.38 -14.21 9.49
N ASP A 76 -1.00 -14.59 8.27
CA ASP A 76 -1.22 -15.96 7.77
C ASP A 76 -0.31 -16.98 8.49
N ARG A 77 0.79 -16.53 9.13
CA ARG A 77 1.64 -17.38 9.98
C ARG A 77 1.16 -17.49 11.43
N GLY A 78 0.08 -16.79 11.81
CA GLY A 78 -0.40 -16.77 13.19
C GLY A 78 0.55 -16.04 14.15
N GLU A 79 1.44 -15.18 13.65
CA GLU A 79 2.36 -14.37 14.47
C GLU A 79 1.65 -13.14 15.08
N CYS A 80 0.33 -13.19 15.28
CA CYS A 80 -0.51 -12.08 15.74
C CYS A 80 -1.39 -12.49 16.93
#